data_AF-A0A1I1QE85-F1
#
_entry.id   AF-A0A1I1QE85-F1
#
_cell.length_a   1.000
_cell.length_b   1.000
_cell.length_c   1.000
_cell.angle_alpha   90.00
_cell.angle_beta   90.00
_cell.angle_gamma   90.00
#
_symmetry.space_group_name_H-M   'P 1'
#
loop_
_entity.id
_entity.type
_entity.pdbx_description
1 polymer ?
#
loop_
_entity_poly.entity_id
_entity_poly.type
_entity_poly.pdbx_seq_one_letter_code
_entity_poly.pdbx_strand_id
1 'polypeptide(L)'
;MTGSFARGLAAGAAGTTVLNAVTYLDMAVRGRDASNVPEQTVDALAGVAGTKVPGGRSERANRRTALGALSGIGNGVAVGVLASLVRSAGVRLPSPVGAVTTGAAAMALTDGTIAALGVSDPRSWSRRDWVSDAVPHLAYGAAVQAVVEAVPASGEKPRRKASGGLTVRSLLLGVATGCRSSLGLAAPALTNPDGGALRKVASVAAVGGELYADKLEATPPRTDPQGLPVRFASAAGGAGALAAREDANAAVPVLAGLVGAAAGSWGGLGWRRWAERAGLPDWQAAVLEDGVALALALAASLPGRRRRRAVLVPA
;
A
#
# COMPACT_ATOMS: atom_id res chain seq x y z
N MET A 1 -22.84 -14.29 1.88
CA MET A 1 -21.92 -13.18 1.53
C MET A 1 -20.58 -13.80 1.18
N THR A 2 -19.93 -13.35 0.10
CA THR A 2 -18.61 -13.90 -0.31
C THR A 2 -17.51 -13.44 0.65
N GLY A 3 -16.49 -14.27 0.88
CA GLY A 3 -15.29 -13.80 1.59
C GLY A 3 -14.52 -12.75 0.76
N SER A 4 -13.83 -11.82 1.43
CA SER A 4 -13.05 -10.76 0.76
C SER A 4 -12.02 -11.33 -0.23
N PHE A 5 -11.42 -12.47 0.10
CA PHE A 5 -10.48 -13.16 -0.78
C PHE A 5 -11.15 -13.66 -2.06
N ALA A 6 -12.25 -14.42 -1.95
CA ALA A 6 -12.99 -14.95 -3.10
C ALA A 6 -13.54 -13.83 -4.01
N ARG A 7 -14.08 -12.75 -3.42
CA ARG A 7 -14.48 -11.56 -4.17
C ARG A 7 -13.30 -10.96 -4.94
N GLY A 8 -12.14 -10.90 -4.31
CA GLY A 8 -10.92 -10.38 -4.89
C GLY A 8 -10.42 -11.21 -6.06
N LEU A 9 -10.46 -12.54 -5.95
CA LEU A 9 -10.17 -13.45 -7.06
C LEU A 9 -11.09 -13.18 -8.25
N ALA A 10 -12.41 -13.08 -8.01
CA ALA A 10 -13.39 -12.79 -9.05
C ALA A 10 -13.15 -11.41 -9.69
N ALA A 11 -12.87 -10.39 -8.89
CA ALA A 11 -12.61 -9.04 -9.36
C ALA A 11 -11.35 -8.98 -10.23
N GLY A 12 -10.27 -9.62 -9.78
CA GLY A 12 -9.03 -9.70 -10.53
C GLY A 12 -9.17 -10.47 -11.83
N ALA A 13 -9.89 -11.59 -11.83
CA ALA A 13 -10.19 -12.36 -13.04
C ALA A 13 -11.01 -11.55 -14.07
N ALA A 14 -12.04 -10.82 -13.61
CA ALA A 14 -12.82 -9.91 -14.46
C ALA A 14 -11.94 -8.79 -15.03
N GLY A 15 -11.12 -8.16 -14.18
CA GLY A 15 -10.15 -7.16 -14.59
C GLY A 15 -9.20 -7.66 -15.67
N THR A 16 -8.55 -8.81 -15.45
CA THR A 16 -7.63 -9.42 -16.41
C THR A 16 -8.31 -9.74 -17.74
N THR A 17 -9.56 -10.20 -17.70
CA THR A 17 -10.35 -10.46 -18.91
C THR A 17 -10.58 -9.18 -19.71
N VAL A 18 -10.97 -8.10 -19.05
CA VAL A 18 -11.17 -6.79 -19.68
C VAL A 18 -9.86 -6.21 -20.22
N LEU A 19 -8.78 -6.30 -19.45
CA LEU A 19 -7.45 -5.87 -19.89
C LEU A 19 -7.06 -6.57 -21.20
N ASN A 20 -7.14 -7.90 -21.23
CA ASN A 20 -6.81 -8.69 -22.42
C ASN A 20 -7.73 -8.34 -23.59
N ALA A 21 -9.02 -8.17 -23.37
CA ALA A 21 -9.96 -7.77 -24.42
C ALA A 21 -9.59 -6.42 -25.04
N VAL A 22 -9.26 -5.42 -24.22
CA VAL A 22 -8.83 -4.10 -24.70
C VAL A 22 -7.50 -4.19 -25.45
N THR A 23 -6.53 -4.95 -24.93
CA THR A 23 -5.23 -5.16 -25.57
C THR A 23 -5.37 -5.86 -26.93
N TYR A 24 -6.18 -6.91 -27.03
CA TYR A 24 -6.39 -7.61 -28.30
C TYR A 24 -7.23 -6.82 -29.30
N LEU A 25 -8.22 -6.05 -28.82
CA LEU A 25 -8.97 -5.14 -29.67
C LEU A 25 -8.03 -4.09 -30.28
N ASP A 26 -7.12 -3.56 -29.48
CA ASP A 26 -6.11 -2.61 -29.94
C ASP A 26 -5.22 -3.20 -31.05
N MET A 27 -4.75 -4.43 -30.86
CA MET A 27 -3.99 -5.17 -31.87
C MET A 27 -4.81 -5.41 -33.14
N ALA A 28 -6.07 -5.82 -33.02
CA ALA A 28 -6.94 -6.10 -34.15
C ALA A 28 -7.28 -4.84 -34.96
N VAL A 29 -7.45 -3.69 -34.29
CA VAL A 29 -7.80 -2.41 -34.94
C VAL A 29 -6.58 -1.73 -35.55
N ARG A 30 -5.43 -1.70 -34.84
CA ARG A 30 -4.22 -1.02 -35.32
C ARG A 30 -3.29 -1.91 -36.13
N GLY A 31 -3.48 -3.22 -36.13
CA GLY A 31 -2.63 -4.19 -36.82
C GLY A 31 -1.19 -4.27 -36.26
N ARG A 32 -0.98 -3.90 -34.99
CA ARG A 32 0.34 -3.94 -34.36
C ARG A 32 0.68 -5.33 -33.83
N ASP A 33 1.98 -5.61 -33.73
CA ASP A 33 2.48 -6.85 -33.14
C ASP A 33 2.11 -7.00 -31.66
N ALA A 34 2.05 -8.25 -31.21
CA ALA A 34 1.96 -8.58 -29.79
C ALA A 34 3.24 -8.12 -29.07
N SER A 35 3.09 -7.62 -27.84
CA SER A 35 4.25 -7.27 -27.02
C SER A 35 5.01 -8.53 -26.63
N ASN A 36 6.34 -8.48 -26.72
CA ASN A 36 7.25 -9.53 -26.24
C ASN A 36 7.85 -9.22 -24.85
N VAL A 37 7.40 -8.13 -24.20
CA VAL A 37 7.84 -7.72 -22.86
C VAL A 37 7.60 -8.80 -21.81
N PRO A 38 6.47 -9.53 -21.79
CA PRO A 38 6.27 -10.63 -20.84
C PRO A 38 7.32 -11.74 -20.98
N GLU A 39 7.65 -12.16 -22.21
CA GLU A 39 8.68 -13.16 -22.46
C GLU A 39 10.07 -12.69 -22.01
N GLN A 40 10.42 -11.43 -22.29
CA GLN A 40 11.68 -10.83 -21.84
C GLN A 40 11.76 -10.74 -20.32
N THR A 41 10.64 -10.45 -19.66
CA THR A 41 10.52 -10.42 -18.20
C THR A 41 10.76 -11.80 -17.60
N VAL A 42 10.22 -12.85 -18.21
CA VAL A 42 10.48 -14.25 -17.80
C VAL A 42 11.97 -14.59 -17.93
N ASP A 43 12.62 -14.18 -19.02
CA ASP A 43 14.06 -14.39 -19.19
C ASP A 43 14.89 -13.62 -18.16
N ALA A 44 14.53 -12.37 -17.88
CA ALA A 44 15.22 -11.54 -16.88
C ALA A 44 15.12 -12.16 -15.49
N LEU A 45 13.92 -12.60 -15.09
CA LEU A 45 13.70 -13.31 -13.82
C LEU A 45 14.48 -14.63 -13.75
N ALA A 46 14.51 -15.41 -14.83
CA ALA A 46 15.32 -16.64 -14.88
C ALA A 46 16.81 -16.32 -14.70
N GLY A 47 17.30 -15.26 -15.34
CA GLY A 47 18.67 -14.76 -15.22
C GLY A 47 19.03 -14.35 -13.78
N VAL A 48 18.14 -13.62 -13.11
CA VAL A 48 18.30 -13.27 -11.68
C VAL A 48 18.39 -14.52 -10.80
N ALA A 49 17.63 -15.57 -11.12
CA ALA A 49 17.68 -16.85 -10.43
C ALA A 49 18.89 -17.73 -10.80
N GLY A 50 19.79 -17.26 -11.69
CA GLY A 50 20.93 -18.05 -12.18
C GLY A 50 20.53 -19.23 -13.07
N THR A 51 19.31 -19.23 -13.60
CA THR A 51 18.75 -20.31 -14.42
C THR A 51 18.40 -19.83 -15.83
N LYS A 52 18.01 -20.76 -16.70
CA LYS A 52 17.46 -20.46 -18.04
C LYS A 52 16.15 -21.21 -18.19
N VAL A 53 15.23 -20.64 -18.96
CA VAL A 53 14.01 -21.36 -19.36
C VAL A 53 14.43 -22.63 -20.13
N PRO A 54 14.09 -23.83 -19.63
CA PRO A 54 14.61 -25.08 -20.19
C PRO A 54 13.92 -25.45 -21.51
N GLY A 55 14.54 -26.32 -22.31
CA GLY A 55 14.00 -26.86 -23.57
C GLY A 55 14.76 -26.43 -24.82
N GLY A 56 14.46 -27.09 -25.95
CA GLY A 56 14.95 -26.69 -27.28
C GLY A 56 14.37 -25.34 -27.74
N ARG A 57 14.75 -24.84 -28.93
CA ARG A 57 14.34 -23.49 -29.40
C ARG A 57 12.82 -23.26 -29.36
N SER A 58 12.04 -24.16 -29.95
CA SER A 58 10.58 -24.03 -30.01
C SER A 58 9.92 -24.25 -28.64
N GLU A 59 10.40 -25.22 -27.86
CA GLU A 59 9.88 -25.48 -26.52
C GLU A 59 10.11 -24.30 -25.58
N ARG A 60 11.30 -23.70 -25.65
CA ARG A 60 11.66 -22.53 -24.84
C ARG A 60 10.79 -21.33 -25.19
N ALA A 61 10.53 -21.09 -26.48
CA ALA A 61 9.62 -20.03 -26.92
C ALA A 61 8.21 -20.23 -26.35
N ASN A 62 7.64 -21.44 -26.50
CA ASN A 62 6.32 -21.77 -25.96
C ASN A 62 6.25 -21.59 -24.44
N ARG A 63 7.29 -22.01 -23.71
CA ARG A 63 7.38 -21.85 -22.25
C ARG A 63 7.44 -20.38 -21.84
N ARG A 64 8.21 -19.55 -22.54
CA ARG A 64 8.28 -18.10 -22.27
C ARG A 64 6.91 -17.44 -22.41
N THR A 65 6.21 -17.71 -23.53
CA THR A 65 4.86 -17.17 -23.74
C THR A 65 3.88 -17.65 -22.68
N ALA A 66 3.89 -18.94 -22.33
CA ALA A 66 3.03 -19.49 -21.28
C ALA A 66 3.33 -18.88 -19.90
N LEU A 67 4.60 -18.77 -19.52
CA LEU A 67 5.02 -18.19 -18.24
C LEU A 67 4.69 -16.69 -18.17
N GLY A 68 4.84 -15.95 -19.28
CA GLY A 68 4.45 -14.55 -19.38
C GLY A 68 2.95 -14.37 -19.15
N ALA A 69 2.13 -15.17 -19.82
CA ALA A 69 0.68 -15.16 -19.67
C ALA A 69 0.23 -15.52 -18.23
N LEU A 70 0.80 -16.59 -17.65
CA LEU A 70 0.51 -17.00 -16.27
C LEU A 70 0.89 -15.92 -15.25
N SER A 71 2.03 -15.25 -15.46
CA SER A 71 2.47 -14.15 -14.59
C SER A 71 1.50 -12.97 -14.67
N GLY A 72 1.05 -12.61 -15.88
CA GLY A 72 0.03 -11.57 -16.07
C GLY A 72 -1.30 -11.89 -15.38
N ILE A 73 -1.78 -13.14 -15.51
CA ILE A 73 -2.99 -13.61 -14.81
C ILE A 73 -2.81 -13.54 -13.30
N GLY A 74 -1.69 -14.07 -12.79
CA GLY A 74 -1.36 -14.06 -11.37
C GLY A 74 -1.32 -12.64 -10.80
N ASN A 75 -0.70 -11.71 -11.51
CA ASN A 75 -0.64 -10.31 -11.13
C ASN A 75 -2.03 -9.66 -11.08
N GLY A 76 -2.83 -9.84 -12.14
CA GLY A 76 -4.18 -9.30 -12.19
C GLY A 76 -5.10 -9.88 -11.10
N VAL A 77 -4.97 -11.16 -10.76
CA VAL A 77 -5.70 -11.76 -9.64
C VAL A 77 -5.23 -11.21 -8.30
N ALA A 78 -3.91 -11.08 -8.09
CA ALA A 78 -3.33 -10.54 -6.87
C ALA A 78 -3.79 -9.10 -6.61
N VAL A 79 -3.78 -8.24 -7.62
CA VAL A 79 -4.27 -6.86 -7.49
C VAL A 79 -5.77 -6.81 -7.17
N GLY A 80 -6.58 -7.69 -7.76
CA GLY A 80 -8.01 -7.81 -7.40
C GLY A 80 -8.23 -8.23 -5.95
N VAL A 81 -7.43 -9.17 -5.45
CA VAL A 81 -7.41 -9.55 -4.02
C VAL A 81 -7.05 -8.37 -3.14
N LEU A 82 -5.98 -7.64 -3.46
CA LEU A 82 -5.58 -6.45 -2.71
C LEU A 82 -6.68 -5.38 -2.69
N ALA A 83 -7.29 -5.07 -3.84
CA ALA A 83 -8.38 -4.11 -3.92
C ALA A 83 -9.57 -4.51 -3.02
N SER A 84 -9.95 -5.79 -3.05
CA SER A 84 -11.02 -6.32 -2.20
C SER A 84 -10.67 -6.28 -0.71
N LEU A 85 -9.42 -6.58 -0.34
CA LEU A 85 -8.94 -6.51 1.05
C LEU A 85 -8.89 -5.08 1.57
N VAL A 86 -8.35 -4.14 0.79
CA VAL A 86 -8.32 -2.70 1.11
C VAL A 86 -9.73 -2.17 1.32
N ARG A 87 -10.67 -2.54 0.44
CA ARG A 87 -12.09 -2.22 0.63
C ARG A 87 -12.63 -2.83 1.92
N SER A 88 -12.37 -4.11 2.16
CA SER A 88 -12.87 -4.80 3.36
C SER A 88 -12.31 -4.22 4.67
N ALA A 89 -11.08 -3.70 4.63
CA ALA A 89 -10.44 -2.99 5.72
C ALA A 89 -11.07 -1.61 6.03
N GLY A 90 -11.97 -1.12 5.17
CA GLY A 90 -12.76 0.11 5.40
C GLY A 90 -12.37 1.30 4.54
N VAL A 91 -11.43 1.14 3.59
CA VAL A 91 -11.12 2.18 2.60
C VAL A 91 -12.18 2.15 1.50
N ARG A 92 -13.02 3.17 1.45
CA ARG A 92 -14.07 3.33 0.42
C ARG A 92 -13.77 4.57 -0.41
N LEU A 93 -13.24 4.37 -1.60
CA LEU A 93 -13.07 5.42 -2.59
C LEU A 93 -14.37 5.63 -3.38
N PRO A 94 -14.66 6.84 -3.87
CA PRO A 94 -15.65 7.03 -4.92
C PRO A 94 -15.33 6.15 -6.12
N SER A 95 -16.33 5.58 -6.78
CA SER A 95 -16.13 4.57 -7.84
C SER A 95 -15.11 4.98 -8.92
N PRO A 96 -15.16 6.20 -9.51
CA PRO A 96 -14.17 6.60 -10.51
C PRO A 96 -12.74 6.68 -9.94
N VAL A 97 -12.61 7.15 -8.70
CA VAL A 97 -11.31 7.25 -8.02
C VAL A 97 -10.78 5.86 -7.70
N GLY A 98 -11.63 4.93 -7.26
CA GLY A 98 -11.27 3.54 -7.02
C GLY A 98 -10.78 2.85 -8.30
N ALA A 99 -11.52 3.00 -9.39
CA ALA A 99 -11.14 2.45 -10.70
C ALA A 99 -9.77 2.95 -11.18
N VAL A 100 -9.56 4.28 -11.19
CA VAL A 100 -8.27 4.87 -11.58
C VAL A 100 -7.15 4.43 -10.65
N THR A 101 -7.39 4.42 -9.33
CA THR A 101 -6.38 4.03 -8.34
C THR A 101 -5.95 2.58 -8.54
N THR A 102 -6.91 1.67 -8.72
CA THR A 102 -6.63 0.24 -8.94
C THR A 102 -5.92 0.00 -10.28
N GLY A 103 -6.36 0.66 -11.35
CA GLY A 103 -5.70 0.57 -12.66
C GLY A 103 -4.27 1.10 -12.62
N ALA A 104 -4.06 2.28 -12.05
CA ALA A 104 -2.73 2.87 -11.88
C ALA A 104 -1.82 2.03 -10.98
N ALA A 105 -2.36 1.40 -9.93
CA ALA A 105 -1.59 0.49 -9.08
C ALA A 105 -1.17 -0.79 -9.82
N ALA A 106 -2.05 -1.36 -10.64
CA ALA A 106 -1.72 -2.51 -11.50
C ALA A 106 -0.61 -2.15 -12.50
N MET A 107 -0.75 -1.01 -13.17
CA MET A 107 0.20 -0.47 -14.14
C MET A 107 1.56 -0.19 -13.50
N ALA A 108 1.59 0.53 -12.37
CA ALA A 108 2.84 0.83 -11.67
C ALA A 108 3.55 -0.44 -11.18
N LEU A 109 2.81 -1.49 -10.82
CA LEU A 109 3.38 -2.77 -10.41
C LEU A 109 4.05 -3.48 -11.59
N THR A 110 3.41 -3.54 -12.76
CA THR A 110 4.00 -4.14 -13.97
C THR A 110 5.18 -3.32 -14.47
N ASP A 111 5.01 -2.00 -14.59
CA ASP A 111 6.01 -1.08 -15.14
C ASP A 111 7.24 -0.97 -14.23
N GLY A 112 7.02 -0.91 -12.92
CA GLY A 112 8.09 -0.93 -11.94
C GLY A 112 8.91 -2.23 -12.01
N THR A 113 8.24 -3.37 -12.25
CA THR A 113 8.91 -4.66 -12.36
C THR A 113 9.78 -4.72 -13.61
N ILE A 114 9.27 -4.33 -14.78
CA ILE A 114 10.05 -4.36 -16.02
C ILE A 114 11.17 -3.32 -16.01
N ALA A 115 10.98 -2.18 -15.33
CA ALA A 115 12.04 -1.17 -15.13
C ALA A 115 13.14 -1.69 -14.19
N ALA A 116 12.77 -2.31 -13.07
CA ALA A 116 13.73 -2.87 -12.12
C ALA A 116 14.56 -4.02 -12.73
N LEU A 117 13.97 -4.80 -13.64
CA LEU A 117 14.64 -5.88 -14.35
C LEU A 117 15.43 -5.40 -15.58
N GLY A 118 15.38 -4.10 -15.91
CA GLY A 118 16.06 -3.55 -17.08
C GLY A 118 15.47 -4.01 -18.42
N VAL A 119 14.22 -4.50 -18.43
CA VAL A 119 13.51 -4.97 -19.62
C VAL A 119 12.97 -3.79 -20.44
N SER A 120 12.48 -2.75 -19.76
CA SER A 120 12.00 -1.52 -20.40
C SER A 120 12.17 -0.33 -19.46
N ASP A 121 12.36 0.88 -19.99
CA ASP A 121 12.36 2.12 -19.19
C ASP A 121 11.14 3.00 -19.54
N PRO A 122 10.12 3.07 -18.66
CA PRO A 122 8.94 3.92 -18.86
C PRO A 122 9.26 5.41 -19.10
N ARG A 123 10.45 5.87 -18.70
CA ARG A 123 10.90 7.25 -18.93
C ARG A 123 11.27 7.52 -20.38
N SER A 124 11.54 6.48 -21.15
CA SER A 124 11.89 6.56 -22.58
C SER A 124 10.70 6.35 -23.52
N TRP A 125 9.54 5.99 -22.98
CA TRP A 125 8.36 5.64 -23.76
C TRP A 125 7.79 6.83 -24.53
N SER A 126 7.33 6.56 -25.75
CA SER A 126 6.57 7.54 -26.51
C SER A 126 5.19 7.76 -25.88
N ARG A 127 4.53 8.86 -26.24
CA ARG A 127 3.12 9.09 -25.82
C ARG A 127 2.20 7.96 -26.25
N ARG A 128 2.47 7.31 -27.39
CA ARG A 128 1.65 6.20 -27.90
C ARG A 128 1.83 4.94 -27.06
N ASP A 129 3.04 4.68 -26.58
CA ASP A 129 3.33 3.54 -25.70
C ASP A 129 2.62 3.73 -24.37
N TRP A 130 2.75 4.92 -23.77
CA TRP A 130 2.03 5.30 -22.56
C TRP A 130 0.51 5.12 -22.68
N VAL A 131 -0.10 5.55 -23.79
CA VAL A 131 -1.54 5.38 -24.00
C VAL A 131 -1.91 3.89 -24.18
N SER A 132 -1.12 3.15 -24.94
CA SER A 132 -1.38 1.73 -25.22
C SER A 132 -1.23 0.86 -23.98
N ASP A 133 -0.47 1.33 -22.99
CA ASP A 133 -0.34 0.70 -21.68
C ASP A 133 -1.40 1.18 -20.68
N ALA A 134 -1.64 2.49 -20.56
CA ALA A 134 -2.57 3.04 -19.58
C ALA A 134 -4.03 2.66 -19.85
N VAL A 135 -4.46 2.61 -21.12
CA VAL A 135 -5.87 2.35 -21.47
C VAL A 135 -6.33 0.95 -21.01
N PRO A 136 -5.63 -0.16 -21.33
CA PRO A 136 -5.96 -1.47 -20.77
C PRO A 136 -5.96 -1.52 -19.24
N HIS A 137 -5.01 -0.84 -18.58
CA HIS A 137 -4.93 -0.81 -17.11
C HIS A 137 -6.06 -0.01 -16.45
N LEU A 138 -6.50 1.10 -17.05
CA LEU A 138 -7.67 1.83 -16.58
C LEU A 138 -8.95 1.01 -16.76
N ALA A 139 -9.08 0.29 -17.87
CA ALA A 139 -10.20 -0.62 -18.10
C ALA A 139 -10.21 -1.80 -17.10
N TYR A 140 -9.04 -2.36 -16.81
CA TYR A 140 -8.83 -3.33 -15.72
C TYR A 140 -9.33 -2.79 -14.39
N GLY A 141 -8.88 -1.58 -14.01
CA GLY A 141 -9.25 -0.94 -12.75
C GLY A 141 -10.75 -0.70 -12.62
N ALA A 142 -11.40 -0.26 -13.71
CA ALA A 142 -12.85 -0.09 -13.76
C ALA A 142 -13.60 -1.41 -13.53
N ALA A 143 -13.17 -2.50 -14.17
CA ALA A 143 -13.78 -3.82 -14.00
C ALA A 143 -13.59 -4.37 -12.58
N VAL A 144 -12.38 -4.25 -12.01
CA VAL A 144 -12.12 -4.65 -10.62
C VAL A 144 -13.01 -3.86 -9.66
N GLN A 145 -13.08 -2.54 -9.81
CA GLN A 145 -13.89 -1.68 -8.97
C GLN A 145 -15.38 -2.05 -9.07
N ALA A 146 -15.89 -2.28 -10.28
CA ALA A 146 -17.27 -2.68 -10.51
C ALA A 146 -17.62 -3.99 -9.79
N VAL A 147 -16.77 -5.02 -9.88
CA VAL A 147 -17.00 -6.30 -9.19
C VAL A 147 -16.92 -6.11 -7.66
N VAL A 148 -15.93 -5.37 -7.18
CA VAL A 148 -15.74 -5.11 -5.76
C VAL A 148 -16.91 -4.33 -5.15
N GLU A 149 -17.55 -3.44 -5.91
CA GLU A 149 -18.76 -2.72 -5.51
C GLU A 149 -20.04 -3.55 -5.62
N ALA A 150 -20.17 -4.37 -6.66
CA ALA A 150 -21.36 -5.18 -6.92
C ALA A 150 -21.45 -6.41 -6.01
N VAL A 151 -20.31 -6.99 -5.62
CA VAL A 151 -20.25 -8.22 -4.82
C VAL A 151 -20.01 -7.88 -3.35
N PRO A 152 -20.97 -8.11 -2.44
CA PRO A 152 -20.81 -7.78 -1.03
C PRO A 152 -19.90 -8.80 -0.32
N ALA A 153 -18.93 -8.30 0.45
CA ALA A 153 -18.09 -9.15 1.30
C ALA A 153 -18.69 -9.36 2.70
N SER A 154 -18.45 -10.52 3.31
CA SER A 154 -18.87 -10.80 4.69
C SER A 154 -18.30 -9.76 5.67
N GLY A 155 -19.15 -9.24 6.56
CA GLY A 155 -18.75 -8.25 7.57
C GLY A 155 -18.61 -6.82 7.05
N GLU A 156 -18.93 -6.57 5.78
CA GLU A 156 -18.86 -5.23 5.19
C GLU A 156 -20.01 -4.34 5.67
N LYS A 157 -19.71 -3.39 6.57
CA LYS A 157 -20.68 -2.40 7.05
C LYS A 157 -20.55 -1.06 6.30
N PRO A 158 -21.66 -0.32 6.12
CA PRO A 158 -21.59 1.10 5.76
C PRO A 158 -20.74 1.84 6.78
N ARG A 159 -19.77 2.63 6.31
CA ARG A 159 -18.89 3.41 7.17
C ARG A 159 -19.29 4.88 7.14
N ARG A 160 -19.19 5.55 8.29
CA ARG A 160 -19.44 6.99 8.39
C ARG A 160 -18.33 7.76 7.67
N LYS A 161 -18.61 9.00 7.25
CA LYS A 161 -17.54 9.90 6.77
C LYS A 161 -16.54 10.15 7.91
N ALA A 162 -15.26 10.24 7.56
CA ALA A 162 -14.22 10.58 8.53
C ALA A 162 -14.43 12.00 9.07
N SER A 163 -14.27 12.19 10.38
CA SER A 163 -14.31 13.51 11.01
C SER A 163 -12.99 14.24 10.78
N GLY A 164 -13.02 15.59 10.80
CA GLY A 164 -11.79 16.38 10.72
C GLY A 164 -10.80 16.06 11.86
N GLY A 165 -11.31 15.78 13.06
CA GLY A 165 -10.49 15.35 14.19
C GLY A 165 -9.78 14.01 13.94
N LEU A 166 -10.47 13.03 13.36
CA LEU A 166 -9.86 11.76 12.95
C LEU A 166 -8.79 11.98 11.87
N THR A 167 -9.06 12.83 10.87
CA THR A 167 -8.09 13.16 9.82
C THR A 167 -6.82 13.78 10.39
N VAL A 168 -6.94 14.75 11.30
CA VAL A 168 -5.78 15.38 11.97
C VAL A 168 -5.02 14.34 12.80
N ARG A 169 -5.72 13.50 13.57
CA ARG A 169 -5.07 12.43 14.35
C ARG A 169 -4.31 11.45 13.46
N SER A 170 -4.89 11.05 12.33
CA SER A 170 -4.20 10.19 11.36
C SER A 170 -2.98 10.87 10.74
N LEU A 171 -3.06 12.17 10.43
CA LEU A 171 -1.90 12.95 9.99
C LEU A 171 -0.79 12.95 11.04
N LEU A 172 -1.10 13.26 12.30
CA LEU A 172 -0.13 13.30 13.40
C LEU A 172 0.48 11.92 13.67
N LEU A 173 -0.33 10.85 13.63
CA LEU A 173 0.16 9.48 13.70
C LEU A 173 1.09 9.16 12.52
N GLY A 174 0.74 9.64 11.33
CA GLY A 174 1.59 9.59 10.15
C GLY A 174 2.94 10.24 10.40
N VAL A 175 2.98 11.48 10.88
CA VAL A 175 4.23 12.21 11.20
C VAL A 175 5.07 11.40 12.20
N ALA A 176 4.46 10.90 13.27
CA ALA A 176 5.13 10.03 14.22
C ALA A 176 5.69 8.76 13.57
N THR A 177 4.95 8.16 12.64
CA THR A 177 5.38 6.97 11.87
C THR A 177 6.56 7.29 10.94
N GLY A 178 6.55 8.49 10.34
CA GLY A 178 7.66 8.98 9.53
C GLY A 178 8.94 9.12 10.32
N CYS A 179 8.85 9.61 11.57
CA CYS A 179 9.96 9.62 12.51
C CYS A 179 10.37 8.18 12.90
N ARG A 180 9.42 7.36 13.35
CA ARG A 180 9.65 5.97 13.79
C ARG A 180 8.57 5.02 13.28
N SER A 181 8.95 4.04 12.46
CA SER A 181 8.02 3.24 11.66
C SER A 181 7.09 2.35 12.49
N SER A 182 7.57 1.83 13.63
CA SER A 182 6.79 0.99 14.54
C SER A 182 5.60 1.73 15.16
N LEU A 183 5.67 3.06 15.33
CA LEU A 183 4.63 3.84 16.00
C LEU A 183 3.29 3.82 15.25
N GLY A 184 3.30 3.70 13.92
CA GLY A 184 2.08 3.66 13.11
C GLY A 184 1.13 2.54 13.53
N LEU A 185 1.65 1.33 13.76
CA LEU A 185 0.85 0.20 14.20
C LEU A 185 0.82 0.06 15.73
N ALA A 186 1.95 0.31 16.40
CA ALA A 186 2.10 0.07 17.84
C ALA A 186 1.27 1.05 18.67
N ALA A 187 1.24 2.34 18.32
CA ALA A 187 0.56 3.34 19.14
C ALA A 187 -0.98 3.14 19.16
N PRO A 188 -1.66 2.87 18.03
CA PRO A 188 -3.03 2.39 18.08
C PRO A 188 -3.11 1.08 18.87
N ALA A 189 -2.33 0.04 18.53
CA ALA A 189 -2.46 -1.24 19.21
C ALA A 189 -2.38 -1.17 20.75
N LEU A 190 -1.45 -0.38 21.29
CA LEU A 190 -1.23 -0.18 22.73
C LEU A 190 -2.35 0.62 23.40
N THR A 191 -2.86 1.65 22.72
CA THR A 191 -3.93 2.52 23.23
C THR A 191 -5.33 1.94 23.04
N ASN A 192 -5.45 0.76 22.43
CA ASN A 192 -6.74 0.10 22.28
C ASN A 192 -7.18 -0.49 23.64
N PRO A 193 -8.25 -0.01 24.29
CA PRO A 193 -8.74 -0.61 25.52
C PRO A 193 -9.14 -2.08 25.31
N ASP A 194 -9.68 -2.39 24.13
CA ASP A 194 -10.15 -3.73 23.75
C ASP A 194 -9.02 -4.61 23.17
N GLY A 195 -7.77 -4.14 23.22
CA GLY A 195 -6.61 -4.87 22.71
C GLY A 195 -6.13 -5.97 23.66
N GLY A 196 -6.00 -7.20 23.15
CA GLY A 196 -5.47 -8.34 23.90
C GLY A 196 -3.99 -8.17 24.31
N ALA A 197 -3.61 -8.81 25.41
CA ALA A 197 -2.26 -8.70 25.99
C ALA A 197 -1.14 -9.05 25.01
N LEU A 198 -1.30 -10.12 24.23
CA LEU A 198 -0.32 -10.53 23.20
C LEU A 198 -0.04 -9.42 22.18
N ARG A 199 -1.09 -8.75 21.69
CA ARG A 199 -0.94 -7.65 20.73
C ARG A 199 -0.21 -6.45 21.35
N LYS A 200 -0.45 -6.17 22.63
CA LYS A 200 0.25 -5.11 23.37
C LYS A 200 1.72 -5.47 23.55
N VAL A 201 2.03 -6.68 24.00
CA VAL A 201 3.42 -7.17 24.14
C VAL A 201 4.16 -7.12 22.80
N ALA A 202 3.55 -7.62 21.72
CA ALA A 202 4.13 -7.56 20.38
C ALA A 202 4.39 -6.11 19.91
N SER A 203 3.51 -5.18 20.27
CA SER A 203 3.68 -3.75 19.94
C SER A 203 4.82 -3.12 20.72
N VAL A 204 4.97 -3.44 22.01
CA VAL A 204 6.13 -3.01 22.82
C VAL A 204 7.42 -3.59 22.23
N ALA A 205 7.41 -4.88 21.89
CA ALA A 205 8.56 -5.56 21.28
C ALA A 205 8.95 -4.94 19.93
N ALA A 206 7.98 -4.58 19.09
CA ALA A 206 8.25 -3.92 17.81
C ALA A 206 8.92 -2.54 18.00
N VAL A 207 8.45 -1.74 18.97
CA VAL A 207 9.05 -0.44 19.29
C VAL A 207 10.46 -0.62 19.87
N GLY A 208 10.64 -1.57 20.79
CA GLY A 208 11.95 -1.90 21.38
C GLY A 208 12.94 -2.45 20.36
N GLY A 209 12.47 -3.28 19.43
CA GLY A 209 13.26 -3.85 18.35
C GLY A 209 13.77 -2.78 17.38
N GLU A 210 12.91 -1.82 16.97
CA GLU A 210 13.35 -0.70 16.12
C GLU A 210 14.34 0.21 16.87
N LEU A 211 14.09 0.51 18.16
CA LEU A 211 15.01 1.27 19.02
C LEU A 211 16.39 0.61 19.17
N TYR A 212 16.43 -0.72 19.20
CA TYR A 212 17.66 -1.48 19.26
C TYR A 212 18.37 -1.50 17.91
N ALA A 213 17.62 -1.77 16.83
CA ALA A 213 18.16 -1.79 15.48
C ALA A 213 18.78 -0.44 15.09
N ASP A 214 18.16 0.68 15.47
CA ASP A 214 18.65 2.05 15.23
C ASP A 214 20.04 2.33 15.84
N LYS A 215 20.52 1.51 16.78
CA LYS A 215 21.85 1.67 17.41
C LYS A 215 22.96 0.90 16.70
N LEU A 216 22.64 0.09 15.70
CA LEU A 216 23.62 -0.69 14.96
C LEU A 216 24.28 0.20 13.89
N GLU A 217 25.59 0.07 13.73
CA GLU A 217 26.42 0.87 12.81
C GLU A 217 25.98 0.78 11.33
N ALA A 218 25.20 -0.25 10.97
CA ALA A 218 24.72 -0.51 9.61
C ALA A 218 23.27 -0.05 9.34
N THR A 219 22.70 0.83 10.17
CA THR A 219 21.30 1.24 10.01
C THR A 219 21.13 2.14 8.77
N PRO A 220 20.33 1.74 7.76
CA PRO A 220 20.11 2.55 6.57
C PRO A 220 19.37 3.86 6.89
N PRO A 221 19.56 4.93 6.09
CA PRO A 221 18.76 6.15 6.24
C PRO A 221 17.26 5.85 6.17
N ARG A 222 16.44 6.58 6.94
CA ARG A 222 14.98 6.43 6.94
C ARG A 222 14.27 6.66 5.59
N THR A 223 14.95 7.34 4.65
CA THR A 223 14.49 7.55 3.27
C THR A 223 15.07 6.53 2.29
N ASP A 224 15.76 5.51 2.81
CA ASP A 224 16.27 4.41 1.99
C ASP A 224 15.11 3.72 1.27
N PRO A 225 15.26 3.38 -0.02
CA PRO A 225 14.23 2.70 -0.81
C PRO A 225 13.70 1.41 -0.17
N GLN A 226 14.49 0.73 0.67
CA GLN A 226 14.08 -0.51 1.34
C GLN A 226 13.20 -0.25 2.58
N GLY A 227 13.47 0.81 3.34
CA GLY A 227 12.76 1.11 4.59
C GLY A 227 11.48 1.95 4.42
N LEU A 228 11.44 2.77 3.36
CA LEU A 228 10.34 3.70 3.11
C LEU A 228 8.98 3.02 2.86
N PRO A 229 8.88 1.91 2.10
CA PRO A 229 7.60 1.19 1.92
C PRO A 229 7.01 0.69 3.24
N VAL A 230 7.84 0.21 4.16
CA VAL A 230 7.41 -0.29 5.48
C VAL A 230 6.82 0.86 6.31
N ARG A 231 7.42 2.05 6.26
CA ARG A 231 6.89 3.26 6.94
C ARG A 231 5.50 3.63 6.43
N PHE A 232 5.32 3.69 5.11
CA PHE A 232 4.02 4.01 4.52
C PHE A 232 2.96 2.94 4.80
N ALA A 233 3.33 1.66 4.74
CA ALA A 233 2.44 0.56 5.10
C ALA A 233 2.00 0.64 6.57
N SER A 234 2.93 0.93 7.48
CA SER A 234 2.65 1.13 8.90
C SER A 234 1.72 2.33 9.13
N ALA A 235 1.94 3.45 8.44
CA ALA A 235 1.09 4.64 8.55
C ALA A 235 -0.33 4.38 8.03
N ALA A 236 -0.45 3.70 6.89
CA ALA A 236 -1.74 3.30 6.34
C ALA A 236 -2.50 2.35 7.29
N GLY A 237 -1.80 1.33 7.83
CA GLY A 237 -2.39 0.40 8.79
C GLY A 237 -2.80 1.08 10.10
N GLY A 238 -1.99 2.01 10.60
CA GLY A 238 -2.28 2.81 11.79
C GLY A 238 -3.50 3.71 11.62
N ALA A 239 -3.55 4.47 10.53
CA ALA A 239 -4.69 5.31 10.19
C ALA A 239 -5.97 4.47 9.96
N GLY A 240 -5.85 3.31 9.31
CA GLY A 240 -6.94 2.35 9.17
C GLY A 240 -7.44 1.83 10.52
N ALA A 241 -6.53 1.55 11.45
CA ALA A 241 -6.90 1.14 12.81
C ALA A 241 -7.62 2.25 13.59
N LEU A 242 -7.21 3.51 13.43
CA LEU A 242 -7.93 4.66 14.02
C LEU A 242 -9.33 4.82 13.40
N ALA A 243 -9.45 4.72 12.07
CA ALA A 243 -10.75 4.81 11.40
C ALA A 243 -11.69 3.67 11.79
N ALA A 244 -11.17 2.45 11.97
CA ALA A 244 -11.93 1.30 12.42
C ALA A 244 -12.54 1.50 13.83
N ARG A 245 -11.85 2.21 14.74
CA ARG A 245 -12.37 2.53 16.09
C ARG A 245 -13.59 3.44 16.06
N GLU A 246 -13.66 4.33 15.08
CA GLU A 246 -14.74 5.31 14.93
C GLU A 246 -15.81 4.87 13.92
N ASP A 247 -15.71 3.64 13.40
CA ASP A 247 -16.56 3.11 12.34
C ASP A 247 -16.63 4.03 11.10
N ALA A 248 -15.50 4.65 10.78
CA ALA A 248 -15.35 5.64 9.73
C ALA A 248 -14.70 5.05 8.46
N ASN A 249 -14.99 5.68 7.32
CA ASN A 249 -14.33 5.41 6.05
C ASN A 249 -12.85 5.80 6.17
N ALA A 250 -11.96 4.84 5.94
CA ALA A 250 -10.53 5.00 6.14
C ALA A 250 -9.83 5.74 4.99
N ALA A 251 -10.50 6.04 3.86
CA ALA A 251 -9.86 6.68 2.70
C ALA A 251 -9.12 7.98 3.04
N VAL A 252 -9.81 8.96 3.62
CA VAL A 252 -9.20 10.26 4.00
C VAL A 252 -8.20 10.10 5.15
N PRO A 253 -8.49 9.35 6.24
CA PRO A 253 -7.51 9.05 7.29
C PRO A 253 -6.21 8.42 6.78
N VAL A 254 -6.29 7.42 5.90
CA VAL A 254 -5.13 6.73 5.32
C VAL A 254 -4.31 7.70 4.48
N LEU A 255 -4.94 8.50 3.61
CA LEU A 255 -4.24 9.53 2.84
C LEU A 255 -3.54 10.53 3.76
N ALA A 256 -4.21 11.02 4.80
CA ALA A 256 -3.62 11.91 5.77
C ALA A 256 -2.43 11.27 6.52
N GLY A 257 -2.56 10.00 6.90
CA GLY A 257 -1.48 9.24 7.53
C GLY A 257 -0.26 9.04 6.61
N LEU A 258 -0.47 8.78 5.32
CA LEU A 258 0.59 8.69 4.32
C LEU A 258 1.30 10.05 4.14
N VAL A 259 0.54 11.14 4.01
CA VAL A 259 1.10 12.50 3.93
C VAL A 259 1.90 12.83 5.20
N GLY A 260 1.38 12.45 6.37
CA GLY A 260 2.08 12.61 7.64
C GLY A 260 3.39 11.82 7.66
N ALA A 261 3.38 10.55 7.23
CA ALA A 261 4.57 9.71 7.19
C ALA A 261 5.64 10.26 6.26
N ALA A 262 5.24 10.82 5.12
CA ALA A 262 6.14 11.59 4.27
C ALA A 262 6.71 12.79 5.06
N ALA A 263 5.86 13.66 5.58
CA ALA A 263 6.30 14.85 6.32
C ALA A 263 7.26 14.53 7.48
N GLY A 264 7.00 13.47 8.25
CA GLY A 264 7.90 13.02 9.33
C GLY A 264 9.22 12.44 8.81
N SER A 265 9.20 11.68 7.72
CA SER A 265 10.40 11.06 7.15
C SER A 265 11.38 12.11 6.61
N TRP A 266 10.90 13.07 5.82
CA TRP A 266 11.73 14.14 5.28
C TRP A 266 11.98 15.27 6.30
N GLY A 267 10.99 15.59 7.13
CA GLY A 267 11.11 16.60 8.17
C GLY A 267 12.17 16.24 9.21
N GLY A 268 12.25 14.98 9.61
CA GLY A 268 13.29 14.53 10.54
C GLY A 268 14.70 14.63 9.95
N LEU A 269 14.89 14.41 8.63
CA LEU A 269 16.18 14.68 7.98
C LEU A 269 16.55 16.16 8.08
N GLY A 270 15.57 17.05 7.89
CA GLY A 270 15.73 18.49 8.09
C GLY A 270 16.11 18.84 9.52
N TRP A 271 15.44 18.24 10.51
CA TRP A 271 15.74 18.39 11.94
C TRP A 271 17.19 18.02 12.27
N ARG A 272 17.67 16.87 11.82
CA ARG A 272 19.04 16.41 12.09
C ARG A 272 20.09 17.35 11.50
N ARG A 273 19.91 17.78 10.25
CA ARG A 273 20.81 18.76 9.61
C ARG A 273 20.80 20.11 10.30
N TRP A 274 19.65 20.53 10.81
CA TRP A 274 19.55 21.78 11.58
C TRP A 274 20.24 21.64 12.94
N ALA A 275 20.01 20.55 13.65
CA ALA A 275 20.57 20.31 14.98
C ALA A 275 22.11 20.27 14.93
N GLU A 276 22.68 19.60 13.92
CA GLU A 276 24.12 19.60 13.65
C GLU A 276 24.65 21.03 13.46
N ARG A 277 24.01 21.84 12.61
CA ARG A 277 24.40 23.25 12.40
C ARG A 277 24.24 24.12 13.64
N ALA A 278 23.30 23.79 14.52
CA ALA A 278 23.09 24.47 15.78
C ALA A 278 24.07 24.03 16.89
N GLY A 279 24.96 23.07 16.62
CA GLY A 279 25.93 22.55 17.58
C GLY A 279 25.32 21.61 18.63
N LEU A 280 24.13 21.07 18.39
CA LEU A 280 23.50 20.09 19.28
C LEU A 280 24.20 18.73 19.15
N PRO A 281 24.61 18.10 20.26
CA PRO A 281 25.06 16.70 20.25
C PRO A 281 24.01 15.78 19.64
N ASP A 282 24.44 14.84 18.79
CA ASP A 282 23.52 13.99 18.01
C ASP A 282 22.55 13.19 18.89
N TRP A 283 23.01 12.67 20.03
CA TRP A 283 22.15 11.95 20.97
C TRP A 283 21.04 12.82 21.56
N GLN A 284 21.27 14.13 21.75
CA GLN A 284 20.24 15.06 22.25
C GLN A 284 19.19 15.31 21.17
N ALA A 285 19.64 15.54 19.94
CA ALA A 285 18.75 15.69 18.78
C ALA A 285 17.89 14.43 18.58
N ALA A 286 18.45 13.24 18.83
CA ALA A 286 17.75 11.96 18.77
C ALA A 286 16.68 11.80 19.85
N VAL A 287 17.02 12.10 21.10
CA VAL A 287 16.07 11.97 22.21
C VAL A 287 14.90 12.96 22.05
N LEU A 288 15.17 14.18 21.59
CA LEU A 288 14.12 15.16 21.32
C LEU A 288 13.19 14.70 20.19
N GLU A 289 13.75 14.18 19.11
CA GLU A 289 12.98 13.63 17.99
C GLU A 289 12.07 12.47 18.43
N ASP A 290 12.61 11.53 19.19
CA ASP A 290 11.85 10.40 19.74
C ASP A 290 10.76 10.86 20.71
N GLY A 291 11.06 11.86 21.55
CA GLY A 291 10.09 12.47 22.46
C GLY A 291 8.91 13.10 21.70
N VAL A 292 9.19 13.85 20.63
CA VAL A 292 8.16 14.44 19.76
C VAL A 292 7.35 13.34 19.06
N ALA A 293 8.00 12.33 18.49
CA ALA A 293 7.33 11.23 17.80
C ALA A 293 6.38 10.47 18.74
N LEU A 294 6.83 10.15 19.96
CA LEU A 294 6.02 9.49 20.98
C LEU A 294 4.83 10.38 21.42
N ALA A 295 5.07 11.67 21.66
CA ALA A 295 4.01 12.61 22.03
C ALA A 295 2.93 12.72 20.95
N LEU A 296 3.33 12.84 19.68
CA LEU A 296 2.43 12.87 18.54
C LEU A 296 1.63 11.57 18.40
N ALA A 297 2.29 10.41 18.54
CA ALA A 297 1.64 9.11 18.45
C ALA A 297 0.61 8.91 19.57
N LEU A 298 0.92 9.34 20.79
CA LEU A 298 0.01 9.29 21.94
C LEU A 298 -1.17 10.25 21.75
N ALA A 299 -0.92 11.51 21.38
CA ALA A 299 -1.97 12.50 21.12
C ALA A 299 -2.94 12.03 20.01
N ALA A 300 -2.41 11.37 18.98
CA ALA A 300 -3.20 10.79 17.92
C ALA A 300 -4.01 9.56 18.36
N SER A 301 -3.45 8.71 19.22
CA SER A 301 -3.98 7.35 19.43
C SER A 301 -4.80 7.19 20.72
N LEU A 302 -4.60 8.05 21.71
CA LEU A 302 -5.31 7.99 22.98
C LEU A 302 -6.83 8.08 22.76
N PRO A 303 -7.64 7.24 23.43
CA PRO A 303 -9.08 7.35 23.35
C PRO A 303 -9.51 8.74 23.86
N GLY A 304 -10.34 9.44 23.09
CA GLY A 304 -11.03 10.62 23.62
C GLY A 304 -11.81 10.25 24.89
N ARG A 305 -12.02 11.20 25.81
CA ARG A 305 -12.86 10.99 27.00
C ARG A 305 -14.24 10.51 26.53
N ARG A 306 -14.54 9.21 26.64
CA ARG A 306 -15.88 8.68 26.35
C ARG A 306 -16.86 9.43 27.28
N ARG A 307 -17.70 10.32 26.74
CA ARG A 307 -18.96 10.64 27.44
C ARG A 307 -19.72 9.32 27.50
N ARG A 308 -19.80 8.73 28.69
CA ARG A 308 -20.67 7.57 28.93
C ARG A 308 -22.04 7.96 28.38
N ARG A 309 -22.52 7.30 27.33
CA ARG A 309 -23.93 7.38 26.98
C ARG A 309 -24.66 6.77 28.17
N ALA A 310 -25.38 7.58 28.93
CA ALA A 310 -26.31 7.10 29.93
C ALA A 310 -27.28 6.18 29.18
N VAL A 311 -27.23 4.89 29.48
CA VAL A 311 -28.27 3.96 29.07
C VAL A 311 -29.48 4.36 29.89
N LEU A 312 -30.43 5.06 29.27
CA LEU A 312 -31.77 5.21 29.83
C LEU A 312 -32.39 3.82 29.78
N VAL A 313 -32.42 3.15 30.93
CA VAL A 313 -33.26 1.98 31.15
C VAL A 313 -34.70 2.52 31.27
N PRO A 314 -35.63 2.13 30.37
CA PRO A 314 -37.03 2.49 30.56
C PRO A 314 -37.54 1.79 31.83
N ALA A 315 -38.19 2.57 32.69
CA ALA A 315 -38.88 2.11 33.89
C ALA A 315 -40.14 1.31 33.56
#